data_AF-A0A2G5DTY6-F1
#
_entry.id   AF-A0A2G5DTY6-F1
#
_cell.length_a   1.000
_cell.length_b   1.000
_cell.length_c   1.000
_cell.angle_alpha   90.00
_cell.angle_beta   90.00
_cell.angle_gamma   90.00
#
_symmetry.space_group_name_H-M   'P 1'
#
loop_
_entity.id
_entity.type
_entity.pdbx_description
1 polymer ?
#
loop_
_entity_poly.entity_id
_entity_poly.type
_entity_poly.pdbx_seq_one_letter_code
_entity_poly.pdbx_strand_id
1 'polypeptide(L)'
;MEKKIKDNDTSGGCSGGELVVVTEEDDSKLKLKLYSYYRSSCSWRVRIALNLKGLKYEYKAVNLLKGDQFSQEFTKLNPIGYVPVLTDDEQDIVISDSFAILLYLEDKYPQHPLLPQDLQKKAINLQAANIVSSSIQPLQNLAVLKYIEEKVSSAEKLTWVQYHIGKGFAALEKLLEGCCGKYATGNEVFLVYSPTYFLSLFCLIWMQCS
;
A
#
# COMPACT_ATOMS: atom_id res chain seq x y z
N MET A 1 -46.75 -73.65 -34.49
CA MET A 1 -46.53 -72.20 -34.71
C MET A 1 -45.05 -72.00 -35.00
N GLU A 2 -44.76 -71.82 -36.29
CA GLU A 2 -43.50 -71.31 -36.87
C GLU A 2 -43.41 -69.78 -36.62
N LYS A 3 -42.31 -69.02 -36.71
CA LYS A 3 -40.96 -69.19 -37.30
C LYS A 3 -40.07 -67.98 -36.85
N LYS A 4 -38.76 -68.25 -36.75
CA LYS A 4 -37.56 -67.48 -37.17
C LYS A 4 -37.31 -66.00 -36.79
N ILE A 5 -36.04 -65.79 -36.42
CA ILE A 5 -35.26 -64.59 -36.10
C ILE A 5 -34.92 -63.75 -37.36
N LYS A 6 -34.78 -62.42 -37.18
CA LYS A 6 -33.74 -61.55 -37.78
C LYS A 6 -33.51 -60.29 -36.93
N ASP A 7 -32.24 -59.93 -36.80
CA ASP A 7 -31.66 -58.80 -36.03
C ASP A 7 -31.63 -57.45 -36.80
N ASN A 8 -31.49 -56.35 -36.03
CA ASN A 8 -30.84 -55.04 -36.28
C ASN A 8 -31.52 -53.95 -35.42
N ASP A 9 -30.93 -52.87 -34.89
CA ASP A 9 -29.55 -52.40 -34.65
C ASP A 9 -29.67 -51.08 -33.83
N THR A 10 -28.58 -50.68 -33.16
CA THR A 10 -28.18 -49.32 -32.67
C THR A 10 -28.78 -48.58 -31.46
N SER A 11 -27.82 -48.07 -30.64
CA SER A 11 -27.80 -46.95 -29.67
C SER A 11 -28.43 -47.23 -28.29
N GLY A 12 -27.80 -47.02 -27.14
CA GLY A 12 -26.50 -46.48 -26.72
C GLY A 12 -26.62 -46.20 -25.21
N GLY A 13 -25.65 -46.57 -24.36
CA GLY A 13 -25.77 -46.27 -22.94
C GLY A 13 -24.76 -46.91 -21.98
N CYS A 14 -23.97 -46.02 -21.36
CA CYS A 14 -23.40 -46.11 -20.01
C CYS A 14 -22.25 -47.09 -19.74
N SER A 15 -21.03 -46.62 -20.00
CA SER A 15 -19.82 -47.05 -19.27
C SER A 15 -19.73 -46.35 -17.92
N GLY A 16 -19.46 -47.12 -16.86
CA GLY A 16 -19.24 -46.62 -15.50
C GLY A 16 -18.08 -45.62 -15.42
N GLY A 17 -18.33 -44.53 -14.69
CA GLY A 17 -17.33 -43.54 -14.31
C GLY A 17 -17.10 -43.59 -12.81
N GLU A 18 -15.85 -43.83 -12.45
CA GLU A 18 -15.31 -43.77 -11.10
C GLU A 18 -15.48 -42.36 -10.51
N LEU A 19 -16.00 -42.28 -9.29
CA LEU A 19 -16.24 -41.02 -8.58
C LEU A 19 -14.90 -40.47 -8.09
N VAL A 20 -14.23 -39.65 -8.91
CA VAL A 20 -13.10 -38.83 -8.47
C VAL A 20 -13.65 -37.65 -7.69
N VAL A 21 -13.51 -37.69 -6.37
CA VAL A 21 -13.71 -36.51 -5.51
C VAL A 21 -12.50 -35.60 -5.74
N VAL A 22 -12.66 -34.61 -6.63
CA VAL A 22 -11.71 -33.50 -6.74
C VAL A 22 -12.01 -32.56 -5.58
N THR A 23 -11.27 -32.68 -4.48
CA THR A 23 -11.17 -31.61 -3.50
C THR A 23 -10.27 -30.53 -4.09
N GLU A 24 -10.87 -29.50 -4.71
CA GLU A 24 -10.16 -28.23 -4.92
C GLU A 24 -9.99 -27.56 -3.55
N GLU A 25 -8.93 -27.92 -2.85
CA GLU A 25 -8.39 -27.08 -1.78
C GLU A 25 -7.74 -25.87 -2.45
N ASP A 26 -8.50 -24.78 -2.63
CA ASP A 26 -7.94 -23.45 -2.93
C ASP A 26 -7.21 -22.91 -1.70
N ASP A 27 -6.07 -23.52 -1.38
CA ASP A 27 -5.12 -23.03 -0.38
C ASP A 27 -4.31 -21.87 -0.98
N SER A 28 -5.02 -20.81 -1.42
CA SER A 28 -4.42 -19.66 -2.08
C SER A 28 -3.58 -18.87 -1.06
N LYS A 29 -2.33 -19.29 -0.88
CA LYS A 29 -1.34 -18.51 -0.14
C LYS A 29 -1.29 -17.10 -0.77
N LEU A 30 -1.57 -16.08 0.03
CA LEU A 30 -1.56 -14.71 -0.45
C LEU A 30 -0.16 -14.36 -0.97
N LYS A 31 -0.09 -13.97 -2.25
CA LYS A 31 1.17 -13.67 -2.97
C LYS A 31 1.86 -12.42 -2.45
N LEU A 32 1.08 -11.43 -2.01
CA LEU A 32 1.59 -10.17 -1.47
C LEU A 32 1.63 -10.25 0.06
N LYS A 33 2.76 -9.85 0.66
CA LYS A 33 2.86 -9.66 2.11
C LYS A 33 3.36 -8.25 2.41
N LEU A 34 2.65 -7.56 3.30
CA LEU A 34 3.00 -6.21 3.73
C LEU A 34 3.48 -6.22 5.18
N TYR A 35 4.77 -6.00 5.36
CA TYR A 35 5.36 -5.73 6.67
C TYR A 35 5.06 -4.29 7.08
N SER A 36 4.34 -4.13 8.18
CA SER A 36 3.57 -2.93 8.44
C SER A 36 3.46 -2.61 9.93
N TYR A 37 3.47 -1.33 10.25
CA TYR A 37 3.10 -0.83 11.58
C TYR A 37 1.83 0.00 11.51
N TYR A 38 0.91 -0.20 12.45
CA TYR A 38 -0.42 0.39 12.36
C TYR A 38 -0.40 1.93 12.42
N ARG A 39 0.56 2.56 13.13
CA ARG A 39 0.72 4.03 13.19
C ARG A 39 1.76 4.61 12.22
N SER A 40 2.37 3.78 11.37
CA SER A 40 3.34 4.30 10.38
C SER A 40 2.59 4.95 9.22
N SER A 41 2.84 6.24 8.99
CA SER A 41 2.25 6.99 7.86
C SER A 41 2.68 6.40 6.52
N CYS A 42 3.95 5.99 6.36
CA CYS A 42 4.43 5.31 5.17
C CYS A 42 3.73 3.98 4.94
N SER A 43 3.48 3.20 6.02
CA SER A 43 2.72 1.95 5.92
C SER A 43 1.26 2.18 5.57
N TRP A 44 0.64 3.26 6.09
CA TRP A 44 -0.73 3.65 5.72
C TRP A 44 -0.88 3.88 4.22
N ARG A 45 0.08 4.57 3.57
CA ARG A 45 0.05 4.84 2.13
C ARG A 45 -0.12 3.55 1.32
N VAL A 46 0.70 2.53 1.63
CA VAL A 46 0.67 1.24 0.93
C VAL A 46 -0.62 0.48 1.21
N ARG A 47 -1.11 0.50 2.46
CA ARG A 47 -2.42 -0.10 2.78
C ARG A 47 -3.55 0.53 1.99
N ILE A 48 -3.59 1.85 1.92
CA ILE A 48 -4.61 2.57 1.14
C ILE A 48 -4.52 2.15 -0.33
N ALA A 49 -3.33 2.14 -0.92
CA ALA A 49 -3.16 1.74 -2.32
C ALA A 49 -3.58 0.30 -2.60
N LEU A 50 -3.20 -0.65 -1.75
CA LEU A 50 -3.63 -2.05 -1.88
C LEU A 50 -5.16 -2.17 -1.83
N ASN A 51 -5.82 -1.45 -0.90
CA ASN A 51 -7.27 -1.45 -0.79
C ASN A 51 -7.96 -0.77 -1.98
N LEU A 52 -7.45 0.37 -2.46
CA LEU A 52 -7.99 1.07 -3.63
C LEU A 52 -7.87 0.24 -4.91
N LYS A 53 -6.80 -0.56 -5.04
CA LYS A 53 -6.61 -1.51 -6.14
C LYS A 53 -7.35 -2.85 -5.94
N GLY A 54 -8.00 -3.06 -4.80
CA GLY A 54 -8.72 -4.30 -4.49
C GLY A 54 -7.81 -5.53 -4.31
N LEU A 55 -6.54 -5.32 -3.94
CA LEU A 55 -5.55 -6.39 -3.83
C LEU A 55 -5.59 -7.03 -2.43
N LYS A 56 -5.74 -8.36 -2.38
CA LYS A 56 -5.58 -9.12 -1.15
C LYS A 56 -4.09 -9.27 -0.82
N TYR A 57 -3.75 -9.13 0.45
CA TYR A 57 -2.38 -9.24 0.94
C TYR A 57 -2.35 -9.76 2.38
N GLU A 58 -1.28 -10.43 2.75
CA GLU A 58 -1.00 -10.82 4.12
C GLU A 58 -0.43 -9.62 4.91
N TYR A 59 -1.04 -9.25 6.02
CA TYR A 59 -0.49 -8.21 6.91
C TYR A 59 0.51 -8.84 7.89
N LYS A 60 1.79 -8.46 7.79
CA LYS A 60 2.84 -8.84 8.74
C LYS A 60 3.11 -7.68 9.70
N ALA A 61 2.69 -7.83 10.95
CA ALA A 61 2.89 -6.79 11.96
C ALA A 61 4.36 -6.65 12.35
N VAL A 62 4.87 -5.42 12.41
CA VAL A 62 6.21 -5.09 12.93
C VAL A 62 6.05 -4.07 14.05
N ASN A 63 6.43 -4.40 15.28
CA ASN A 63 6.24 -3.50 16.41
C ASN A 63 7.41 -2.52 16.57
N LEU A 64 7.21 -1.29 16.11
CA LEU A 64 8.23 -0.24 16.19
C LEU A 64 8.58 0.21 17.61
N LEU A 65 7.68 -0.01 18.58
CA LEU A 65 7.92 0.31 19.99
C LEU A 65 8.83 -0.73 20.65
N LYS A 66 8.75 -2.00 20.22
CA LYS A 66 9.62 -3.09 20.69
C LYS A 66 10.95 -3.17 19.94
N GLY A 67 11.07 -2.49 18.80
CA GLY A 67 12.27 -2.52 17.98
C GLY A 67 12.36 -3.70 17.03
N ASP A 68 11.24 -4.39 16.73
CA ASP A 68 11.20 -5.58 15.85
C ASP A 68 11.79 -5.31 14.46
N GLN A 69 11.76 -4.06 14.00
CA GLN A 69 12.36 -3.60 12.74
C GLN A 69 13.89 -3.69 12.71
N PHE A 70 14.54 -3.91 13.86
CA PHE A 70 15.98 -4.13 13.97
C PHE A 70 16.33 -5.61 14.16
N SER A 71 15.35 -6.51 14.16
CA SER A 71 15.60 -7.95 14.19
C SER A 71 16.42 -8.40 12.98
N GLN A 72 17.18 -9.48 13.15
CA GLN A 72 17.96 -10.06 12.05
C GLN A 72 17.05 -10.54 10.89
N GLU A 73 15.84 -10.99 11.21
CA GLU A 73 14.86 -11.43 10.21
C GLU A 73 14.34 -10.26 9.38
N PHE A 74 14.00 -9.13 10.01
CA PHE A 74 13.50 -7.97 9.29
C PHE A 74 14.60 -7.24 8.51
N THR A 75 15.80 -7.12 9.07
CA THR A 75 16.92 -6.43 8.41
C THR A 75 17.43 -7.14 7.16
N LYS A 76 17.18 -8.46 7.02
CA LYS A 76 17.37 -9.18 5.74
C LYS A 76 16.43 -8.67 4.64
N LEU A 77 15.24 -8.17 5.00
CA LEU A 77 14.28 -7.59 4.06
C LEU A 77 14.55 -6.11 3.78
N ASN A 78 14.90 -5.35 4.81
CA ASN A 78 15.28 -3.94 4.69
C ASN A 78 16.42 -3.62 5.68
N PRO A 79 17.67 -3.48 5.20
CA PRO A 79 18.84 -3.20 6.04
C PRO A 79 18.74 -1.89 6.84
N ILE A 80 17.94 -0.93 6.39
CA ILE A 80 17.71 0.34 7.11
C ILE A 80 16.82 0.13 8.34
N GLY A 81 16.02 -0.94 8.37
CA GLY A 81 15.09 -1.22 9.47
C GLY A 81 13.87 -0.30 9.47
N TYR A 82 13.36 0.11 8.30
CA TYR A 82 12.13 0.88 8.18
C TYR A 82 10.97 0.05 7.62
N VAL A 83 9.76 0.40 8.06
CA VAL A 83 8.50 -0.07 7.46
C VAL A 83 7.89 1.03 6.60
N PRO A 84 7.15 0.71 5.52
CA PRO A 84 6.75 -0.63 5.09
C PRO A 84 7.82 -1.38 4.27
N VAL A 85 7.63 -2.69 4.19
CA VAL A 85 8.25 -3.56 3.17
C VAL A 85 7.15 -4.40 2.54
N LEU A 86 7.12 -4.47 1.21
CA LEU A 86 6.23 -5.36 0.47
C LEU A 86 7.07 -6.51 -0.09
N THR A 87 6.61 -7.74 0.11
CA THR A 87 7.13 -8.90 -0.62
C THR A 87 6.08 -9.36 -1.62
N ASP A 88 6.54 -9.76 -2.80
CA ASP A 88 5.70 -10.30 -3.84
C ASP A 88 6.26 -11.65 -4.27
N ASP A 89 5.66 -12.72 -3.74
CA ASP A 89 6.10 -14.10 -3.93
C ASP A 89 6.01 -14.54 -5.40
N GLU A 90 5.17 -13.89 -6.22
CA GLU A 90 5.01 -14.23 -7.64
C GLU A 90 6.13 -13.67 -8.50
N GLN A 91 6.71 -12.53 -8.11
CA GLN A 91 7.83 -11.90 -8.81
C GLN A 91 9.17 -12.17 -8.13
N ASP A 92 9.16 -12.90 -7.02
CA ASP A 92 10.33 -13.15 -6.16
C ASP A 92 11.08 -11.85 -5.82
N ILE A 93 10.34 -10.82 -5.40
CA ILE A 93 10.91 -9.49 -5.11
C ILE A 93 10.51 -8.98 -3.73
N VAL A 94 11.44 -8.26 -3.12
CA VAL A 94 11.25 -7.51 -1.87
C VAL A 94 11.48 -6.04 -2.15
N ILE A 95 10.49 -5.22 -1.84
CA ILE A 95 10.50 -3.78 -2.10
C ILE A 95 10.35 -3.06 -0.77
N SER A 96 11.35 -2.27 -0.42
CA SER A 96 11.28 -1.30 0.68
C SER A 96 11.10 0.10 0.11
N ASP A 97 10.68 1.05 0.95
CA ASP A 97 10.23 2.40 0.59
C ASP A 97 8.76 2.48 0.09
N SER A 98 7.95 3.28 0.77
CA SER A 98 6.52 3.38 0.45
C SER A 98 6.26 3.96 -0.94
N PHE A 99 7.09 4.89 -1.43
CA PHE A 99 6.89 5.52 -2.73
C PHE A 99 7.24 4.55 -3.86
N ALA A 100 8.36 3.82 -3.72
CA ALA A 100 8.73 2.76 -4.67
C ALA A 100 7.66 1.65 -4.76
N ILE A 101 7.12 1.22 -3.60
CA ILE A 101 6.03 0.23 -3.56
C ILE A 101 4.79 0.75 -4.32
N LEU A 102 4.41 2.02 -4.16
CA LEU A 102 3.24 2.59 -4.84
C LEU A 102 3.41 2.58 -6.36
N LEU A 103 4.60 2.93 -6.86
CA LEU A 103 4.89 2.88 -8.29
C LEU A 103 4.90 1.45 -8.83
N TYR A 104 5.50 0.51 -8.09
CA TYR A 104 5.45 -0.90 -8.43
C TYR A 104 4.03 -1.43 -8.56
N LEU A 105 3.16 -1.10 -7.59
CA LEU A 105 1.76 -1.51 -7.62
C LEU A 105 1.00 -0.85 -8.79
N GLU A 106 1.33 0.38 -9.15
CA GLU A 106 0.73 1.06 -10.30
C GLU A 106 1.09 0.39 -11.62
N ASP A 107 2.35 -0.02 -11.80
CA ASP A 107 2.80 -0.68 -13.02
C ASP A 107 2.33 -2.14 -13.10
N LYS A 108 2.40 -2.91 -12.00
CA LYS A 108 2.02 -4.32 -11.97
C LYS A 108 0.51 -4.53 -12.07
N TYR A 109 -0.28 -3.65 -11.45
CA TYR A 109 -1.74 -3.75 -11.39
C TYR A 109 -2.37 -2.50 -12.02
N PRO A 110 -2.42 -2.42 -13.36
CA PRO A 110 -2.92 -1.25 -14.08
C PRO A 110 -4.44 -1.07 -13.93
N GLN A 111 -5.16 -2.08 -13.42
CA GLN A 111 -6.56 -1.97 -13.08
C GLN A 111 -6.71 -1.01 -11.87
N HIS A 112 -7.66 -0.07 -11.96
CA HIS A 112 -7.84 0.99 -10.96
C HIS A 112 -6.56 1.85 -10.77
N PRO A 113 -6.23 2.69 -11.78
CA PRO A 113 -5.00 3.49 -11.73
C PRO A 113 -5.03 4.47 -10.56
N LEU A 114 -3.91 4.56 -9.86
CA LEU A 114 -3.69 5.52 -8.78
C LEU A 114 -3.05 6.79 -9.32
N LEU A 115 -2.66 6.85 -10.58
CA LEU A 115 -2.14 8.06 -11.21
C LEU A 115 -2.99 8.53 -12.40
N PRO A 116 -3.07 9.85 -12.62
CA PRO A 116 -3.64 10.38 -13.86
C PRO A 116 -2.89 9.85 -15.09
N GLN A 117 -3.62 9.61 -16.18
CA GLN A 117 -3.02 9.23 -17.47
C GLN A 117 -2.43 10.43 -18.22
N ASP A 118 -2.99 11.63 -17.99
CA ASP A 118 -2.44 12.86 -18.54
C ASP A 118 -1.05 13.15 -17.95
N LEU A 119 -0.08 13.41 -18.83
CA LEU A 119 1.32 13.55 -18.45
C LEU A 119 1.56 14.70 -17.46
N GLN A 120 0.91 15.85 -17.69
CA GLN A 120 1.11 17.03 -16.84
C GLN A 120 0.51 16.80 -15.45
N LYS A 121 -0.72 16.27 -15.38
CA LYS A 121 -1.37 15.92 -14.11
C LYS A 121 -0.61 14.83 -13.37
N LYS A 122 -0.09 13.83 -14.07
CA LYS A 122 0.75 12.77 -13.48
C LYS A 122 2.01 13.38 -12.86
N ALA A 123 2.69 14.28 -13.56
CA ALA A 123 3.88 14.95 -13.06
C ALA A 123 3.59 15.76 -11.77
N ILE A 124 2.50 16.53 -11.75
CA ILE A 124 2.09 17.30 -10.56
C ILE A 124 1.73 16.36 -9.39
N ASN A 125 1.02 15.26 -9.67
CA ASN A 125 0.65 14.27 -8.63
C ASN A 125 1.91 13.62 -8.03
N LEU A 126 2.86 13.20 -8.86
CA LEU A 126 4.14 12.65 -8.39
C LEU A 126 4.95 13.68 -7.60
N GLN A 127 5.00 14.93 -8.06
CA GLN A 127 5.68 16.01 -7.35
C GLN A 127 5.09 16.24 -5.96
N ALA A 128 3.77 16.33 -5.85
CA ALA A 128 3.08 16.51 -4.58
C ALA A 128 3.29 15.29 -3.64
N ALA A 129 3.21 14.06 -4.16
CA ALA A 129 3.50 12.86 -3.37
C ALA A 129 4.96 12.81 -2.89
N ASN A 130 5.90 13.29 -3.71
CA ASN A 130 7.32 13.35 -3.37
C ASN A 130 7.63 14.43 -2.31
N ILE A 131 6.95 15.58 -2.32
CA ILE A 131 7.07 16.58 -1.24
C ILE A 131 6.73 15.93 0.12
N VAL A 132 5.65 15.17 0.17
CA VAL A 132 5.23 14.46 1.38
C VAL A 132 6.22 13.34 1.75
N SER A 133 6.70 12.58 0.76
CA SER A 133 7.54 11.39 0.98
C SER A 133 9.00 11.71 1.30
N SER A 134 9.55 12.77 0.72
CA SER A 134 10.98 13.09 0.77
C SER A 134 11.29 14.36 1.53
N SER A 135 10.37 15.34 1.54
CA SER A 135 10.61 16.66 2.16
C SER A 135 9.91 16.86 3.50
N ILE A 136 8.87 16.08 3.80
CA ILE A 136 8.14 16.15 5.08
C ILE A 136 8.43 14.91 5.93
N GLN A 137 8.02 13.73 5.48
CA GLN A 137 8.00 12.53 6.34
C GLN A 137 9.36 12.15 6.94
N PRO A 138 10.49 12.18 6.21
CA PRO A 138 11.78 11.76 6.76
C PRO A 138 12.24 12.66 7.92
N LEU A 139 11.87 13.95 7.87
CA LEU A 139 12.27 14.94 8.87
C LEU A 139 11.46 14.85 10.17
N GLN A 140 10.30 14.20 10.14
CA GLN A 140 9.46 13.96 11.32
C GLN A 140 9.39 12.48 11.71
N ASN A 141 10.24 11.63 11.13
CA ASN A 141 10.22 10.20 11.45
C ASN A 141 10.75 9.94 12.87
N LEU A 142 10.42 8.77 13.43
CA LEU A 142 10.74 8.43 14.81
C LEU A 142 12.25 8.49 15.12
N ALA A 143 13.11 8.09 14.18
CA ALA A 143 14.55 8.07 14.38
C ALA A 143 15.12 9.50 14.49
N VAL A 144 14.69 10.41 13.61
CA VAL A 144 15.09 11.82 13.64
C VAL A 144 14.55 12.50 14.89
N LEU A 145 13.29 12.25 15.27
CA LEU A 145 12.71 12.86 16.46
C LEU A 145 13.38 12.38 17.76
N LYS A 146 13.76 11.10 17.86
CA LYS A 146 14.56 10.60 18.99
C LYS A 146 15.93 11.25 19.03
N TYR A 147 16.60 11.39 17.88
CA TYR A 147 17.90 12.06 17.82
C TYR A 147 17.81 13.52 18.31
N ILE A 148 16.81 14.28 17.87
CA ILE A 148 16.61 15.67 18.31
C ILE A 148 16.32 15.74 19.81
N GLU A 149 15.47 14.85 20.32
CA GLU A 149 15.13 14.77 21.73
C GLU A 149 16.36 14.46 22.61
N GLU A 150 17.20 13.52 22.18
CA GLU A 150 18.38 13.07 22.92
C GLU A 150 19.59 14.01 22.80
N LYS A 151 19.80 14.63 21.63
CA LYS A 151 21.01 15.40 21.32
C LYS A 151 20.82 16.91 21.33
N VAL A 152 19.59 17.39 21.22
CA VAL A 152 19.27 18.82 21.19
C VAL A 152 18.42 19.18 22.41
N SER A 153 17.12 18.84 22.40
CA SER A 153 16.24 18.88 23.57
C SER A 153 14.83 18.36 23.20
N SER A 154 14.06 17.94 24.21
CA SER A 154 12.64 17.63 24.04
C SER A 154 11.81 18.84 23.56
N ALA A 155 12.21 20.07 23.90
CA ALA A 155 11.50 21.29 23.49
C ALA A 155 11.65 21.57 21.98
N GLU A 156 12.83 21.32 21.41
CA GLU A 156 13.10 21.56 19.99
C GLU A 156 12.41 20.54 19.06
N LYS A 157 12.11 19.34 19.58
CA LYS A 157 11.42 18.28 18.82
C LYS A 157 10.11 18.77 18.20
N LEU A 158 9.29 19.49 18.97
CA LEU A 158 7.99 19.97 18.47
C LEU A 158 8.17 21.10 17.45
N THR A 159 9.03 22.07 17.75
CA THR A 159 9.34 23.20 16.86
C THR A 159 9.86 22.70 15.50
N TRP A 160 10.75 21.71 15.51
CA TRP A 160 11.28 21.07 14.32
C TRP A 160 10.18 20.46 13.44
N VAL A 161 9.30 19.65 14.05
CA VAL A 161 8.18 19.01 13.34
C VAL A 161 7.27 20.05 12.73
N GLN A 162 6.85 21.05 13.53
CA GLN A 162 5.94 22.10 13.08
C GLN A 162 6.53 22.90 11.91
N TYR A 163 7.81 23.24 11.98
CA TYR A 163 8.50 23.96 10.90
C TYR A 163 8.50 23.16 9.59
N HIS A 164 8.93 21.90 9.62
CA HIS A 164 9.06 21.10 8.41
C HIS A 164 7.71 20.69 7.80
N ILE A 165 6.73 20.38 8.65
CA ILE A 165 5.35 20.18 8.21
C ILE A 165 4.83 21.46 7.57
N GLY A 166 4.87 22.59 8.28
CA GLY A 166 4.34 23.87 7.77
C GLY A 166 4.97 24.28 6.45
N LYS A 167 6.31 24.20 6.33
CA LYS A 167 7.03 24.49 5.09
C LYS A 167 6.59 23.59 3.93
N GLY A 168 6.44 22.29 4.17
CA GLY A 168 6.03 21.34 3.14
C GLY A 168 4.58 21.53 2.71
N PHE A 169 3.67 21.79 3.66
CA PHE A 169 2.26 22.09 3.36
C PHE A 169 2.10 23.40 2.60
N ALA A 170 2.83 24.45 2.97
CA ALA A 170 2.83 25.70 2.22
C ALA A 170 3.31 25.52 0.77
N ALA A 171 4.26 24.61 0.52
CA ALA A 171 4.69 24.27 -0.82
C ALA A 171 3.61 23.48 -1.60
N LEU A 172 2.92 22.54 -0.93
CA LEU A 172 1.82 21.77 -1.52
C LEU A 172 0.64 22.67 -1.89
N GLU A 173 0.25 23.59 -1.01
CA GLU A 173 -0.84 24.53 -1.27
C GLU A 173 -0.59 25.37 -2.52
N LYS A 174 0.63 25.91 -2.67
CA LYS A 174 1.03 26.66 -3.86
C LYS A 174 1.08 25.79 -5.11
N LEU A 175 1.59 24.57 -5.00
CA LEU A 175 1.69 23.65 -6.14
C LEU A 175 0.32 23.24 -6.67
N LEU A 176 -0.65 23.07 -5.77
CA LEU A 176 -2.00 22.60 -6.12
C LEU A 176 -2.98 23.75 -6.40
N GLU A 177 -2.55 25.00 -6.28
CA GLU A 177 -3.37 26.16 -6.60
C GLU A 177 -3.89 26.08 -8.06
N GLY A 178 -5.21 26.21 -8.23
CA GLY A 178 -5.86 26.05 -9.54
C GLY A 178 -5.98 24.61 -10.07
N CYS A 179 -5.43 23.61 -9.39
CA CYS A 179 -5.55 22.18 -9.76
C CYS A 179 -6.66 21.44 -9.00
N CYS A 180 -7.22 22.07 -7.96
CA CYS A 180 -8.16 21.47 -7.02
C CYS A 180 -9.54 21.21 -7.64
N GLY A 181 -9.97 19.94 -7.66
CA GLY A 181 -11.36 19.51 -7.84
C GLY A 181 -11.93 18.99 -6.52
N LYS A 182 -12.73 17.91 -6.54
CA LYS A 182 -13.13 17.19 -5.31
C LYS A 182 -11.93 16.59 -4.53
N TYR A 183 -10.81 16.34 -5.22
CA TYR A 183 -9.53 15.83 -4.71
C TYR A 183 -8.35 16.63 -5.28
N ALA A 184 -7.11 16.28 -4.90
CA ALA A 184 -5.89 17.09 -5.13
C ALA A 184 -5.65 17.44 -6.60
N THR A 185 -5.99 16.52 -7.50
CA THR A 185 -5.75 16.67 -8.94
C THR A 185 -7.00 16.39 -9.78
N GLY A 186 -8.20 16.69 -9.25
CA GLY A 186 -9.46 16.54 -9.98
C GLY A 186 -10.58 15.88 -9.17
N ASN A 187 -11.48 15.15 -9.84
CA ASN A 187 -12.67 14.53 -9.23
C ASN A 187 -12.53 13.02 -8.93
N GLU A 188 -11.36 12.45 -9.18
CA GLU A 188 -11.02 11.04 -8.95
C GLU A 188 -9.93 10.89 -7.88
N VAL A 189 -9.87 9.73 -7.23
CA VAL A 189 -8.89 9.42 -6.18
C VAL A 189 -7.58 8.93 -6.83
N PHE A 190 -6.48 9.64 -6.57
CA PHE A 190 -5.13 9.32 -7.03
C PHE A 190 -4.14 9.24 -5.84
N LEU A 191 -2.87 8.91 -6.10
CA LEU A 191 -1.78 8.75 -5.10
C LEU A 191 -1.70 9.96 -4.17
N VAL A 192 -1.79 11.16 -4.73
CA VAL A 192 -2.11 12.36 -3.96
C VAL A 192 -3.62 12.47 -3.83
N TYR A 193 -4.12 11.85 -2.78
CA TYR A 193 -5.44 12.15 -2.26
C TYR A 193 -5.33 13.47 -1.49
N SER A 194 -6.03 14.52 -1.95
CA SER A 194 -6.36 15.66 -1.08
C SER A 194 -7.72 15.34 -0.50
N PRO A 195 -7.78 14.93 0.76
CA PRO A 195 -8.88 15.30 1.58
C PRO A 195 -8.52 16.68 2.08
N THR A 196 -9.29 17.69 1.73
CA THR A 196 -9.32 18.97 2.44
C THR A 196 -9.62 18.79 3.96
N TYR A 197 -9.70 17.54 4.47
CA TYR A 197 -10.04 17.15 5.83
C TYR A 197 -9.25 15.98 6.48
N PHE A 198 -8.27 15.30 5.85
CA PHE A 198 -7.65 14.08 6.47
C PHE A 198 -6.20 14.24 6.92
N LEU A 199 -5.46 15.25 6.43
CA LEU A 199 -4.21 15.66 7.10
C LEU A 199 -4.45 16.68 8.21
N SER A 200 -5.61 17.35 8.23
CA SER A 200 -6.13 17.97 9.45
C SER A 200 -6.62 16.93 10.47
N LEU A 201 -7.04 15.72 10.06
CA LEU A 201 -7.55 14.71 11.02
C LEU A 201 -6.46 13.93 11.79
N PHE A 202 -5.18 13.98 11.41
CA PHE A 202 -4.13 13.33 12.21
C PHE A 202 -3.01 14.26 12.72
N CYS A 203 -2.90 15.49 12.20
CA CYS A 203 -2.03 16.50 12.85
C CYS A 203 -2.76 17.41 13.85
N LEU A 204 -4.11 17.51 13.83
CA LEU A 204 -4.85 18.36 14.79
C LEU A 204 -5.71 17.59 15.80
N ILE A 205 -6.09 16.34 15.56
CA ILE A 205 -7.02 15.62 16.49
C ILE A 205 -6.31 14.87 17.63
N TRP A 206 -4.99 14.64 17.59
CA TRP A 206 -4.30 13.94 18.69
C TRP A 206 -3.48 14.83 19.62
N MET A 207 -3.32 16.14 19.35
CA MET A 207 -2.57 17.05 20.22
C MET A 207 -3.44 17.80 21.26
N GLN A 208 -4.69 17.41 21.45
CA GLN A 208 -5.58 18.10 22.40
C GLN A 208 -6.43 17.21 23.34
N CYS A 209 -6.15 15.91 23.40
CA CYS A 209 -6.71 15.04 24.44
C CYS A 209 -5.67 14.03 24.94
N SER A 210 -4.74 14.52 25.77
CA SER A 210 -4.22 13.91 27.00
C SER A 210 -3.34 14.94 27.69
#